data_AF-A0A7S1RCL3-F1
#
_entry.id   AF-A0A7S1RCL3-F1
#
_cell.length_a   1.000
_cell.length_b   1.000
_cell.length_c   1.000
_cell.angle_alpha   90.00
_cell.angle_beta   90.00
_cell.angle_gamma   90.00
#
_symmetry.space_group_name_H-M   'P 1'
#
loop_
_entity.id
_entity.type
_entity.pdbx_description
1 polymer ?
#
loop_
_entity_poly.entity_id
_entity_poly.type
_entity_poly.pdbx_seq_one_letter_code
_entity_poly.pdbx_strand_id
1 'polypeptide(L)'
;PIDAIIIDFEWFTTETDYLYPEAGKPYYDDFGYDPEIWPSPKEQLPYYRDALHVRFGGLRKPRLGNTQLLNEARAKGWMLPGAEPGGLYPPDAGKSYAWHRNINFSIPEARQWYGQKLGHYLDDGVEFWWNDEGETDYFTFHWWNVAEYDLLRAQNPTKRFYSLNRAWSPGMARLGATVWTGDIDPTWEFLQKTPGTMLNWALAGAPYVACDIGGFT
;
A
#
# COMPACT_ATOMS: atom_id res chain seq x y z
N PRO A 1 -20.98 10.24 -10.34
CA PRO A 1 -19.70 10.56 -11.00
C PRO A 1 -18.63 9.62 -10.44
N ILE A 2 -17.72 9.12 -11.28
CA ILE A 2 -16.64 8.21 -10.88
C ILE A 2 -15.35 8.75 -11.48
N ASP A 3 -14.40 9.13 -10.62
CA ASP A 3 -13.07 9.58 -11.03
C ASP A 3 -12.03 8.46 -10.96
N ALA A 4 -12.24 7.50 -10.06
CA ALA A 4 -11.33 6.40 -9.84
C ALA A 4 -12.04 5.15 -9.30
N ILE A 5 -11.47 3.99 -9.60
CA ILE A 5 -11.70 2.72 -8.92
C ILE A 5 -10.48 2.37 -8.08
N ILE A 6 -10.72 1.84 -6.88
CA ILE A 6 -9.68 1.33 -5.99
C ILE A 6 -9.99 -0.13 -5.73
N ILE A 7 -9.00 -1.01 -5.86
CA ILE A 7 -9.14 -2.44 -5.59
C ILE A 7 -8.16 -2.81 -4.47
N ASP A 8 -8.66 -3.59 -3.51
CA ASP A 8 -7.88 -4.22 -2.44
C ASP A 8 -6.95 -5.30 -3.04
N PHE A 9 -6.36 -6.18 -2.24
CA PHE A 9 -5.27 -7.08 -2.65
C PHE A 9 -5.60 -7.95 -3.88
N GLU A 10 -6.88 -8.14 -4.21
CA GLU A 10 -7.32 -8.94 -5.35
C GLU A 10 -6.74 -8.45 -6.67
N TRP A 11 -6.32 -7.18 -6.80
CA TRP A 11 -5.75 -6.69 -8.05
C TRP A 11 -4.39 -7.33 -8.42
N PHE A 12 -3.68 -7.91 -7.46
CA PHE A 12 -2.37 -8.56 -7.68
C PHE A 12 -2.28 -9.99 -7.16
N THR A 13 -3.25 -10.47 -6.38
CA THR A 13 -3.27 -11.85 -5.88
C THR A 13 -4.69 -12.32 -5.55
N THR A 14 -5.00 -13.58 -5.84
CA THR A 14 -6.27 -14.22 -5.44
C THR A 14 -6.23 -14.80 -4.04
N GLU A 15 -5.07 -14.80 -3.39
CA GLU A 15 -4.89 -15.36 -2.04
C GLU A 15 -4.28 -14.38 -1.07
N THR A 16 -4.75 -14.43 0.18
CA THR A 16 -4.21 -13.62 1.26
C THR A 16 -2.88 -14.18 1.72
N ASP A 17 -1.95 -13.30 2.04
CA ASP A 17 -0.61 -13.68 2.46
C ASP A 17 -0.49 -13.80 3.99
N TYR A 18 -1.60 -13.69 4.73
CA TYR A 18 -1.59 -13.63 6.20
C TYR A 18 -1.01 -14.89 6.87
N LEU A 19 -1.20 -16.04 6.24
CA LEU A 19 -0.74 -17.34 6.73
C LEU A 19 0.54 -17.83 6.04
N TYR A 20 1.22 -16.96 5.31
CA TYR A 20 2.45 -17.33 4.65
C TYR A 20 3.56 -17.64 5.66
N PRO A 21 4.37 -18.68 5.41
CA PRO A 21 5.55 -18.92 6.23
C PRO A 21 6.55 -17.78 6.03
N GLU A 22 7.50 -17.65 6.95
CA GLU A 22 8.61 -16.70 6.82
C GLU A 22 9.36 -16.86 5.48
N ALA A 23 9.48 -18.08 4.96
CA ALA A 23 10.09 -18.33 3.65
C ALA A 23 9.27 -17.85 2.44
N GLY A 24 8.02 -17.40 2.64
CA GLY A 24 7.09 -17.06 1.56
C GLY A 24 6.66 -18.28 0.74
N LYS A 25 6.12 -18.01 -0.45
CA LYS A 25 5.70 -19.01 -1.45
C LYS A 25 6.45 -18.75 -2.77
N PRO A 26 7.00 -19.78 -3.44
CA PRO A 26 7.75 -19.58 -4.68
C PRO A 26 6.92 -19.05 -5.86
N TYR A 27 5.61 -19.28 -5.85
CA TYR A 27 4.70 -18.93 -6.93
C TYR A 27 4.02 -17.58 -6.75
N TYR A 28 4.15 -16.95 -5.57
CA TYR A 28 3.54 -15.64 -5.31
C TYR A 28 4.24 -14.57 -6.14
N ASP A 29 3.48 -13.71 -6.79
CA ASP A 29 4.02 -12.57 -7.52
C ASP A 29 3.76 -11.27 -6.76
N ASP A 30 4.78 -10.78 -6.05
CA ASP A 30 4.68 -9.55 -5.28
C ASP A 30 4.33 -8.33 -6.13
N PHE A 31 4.70 -8.35 -7.41
CA PHE A 31 4.60 -7.21 -8.32
C PHE A 31 3.88 -7.57 -9.62
N GLY A 32 3.00 -8.58 -9.55
CA GLY A 32 2.20 -9.03 -10.67
C GLY A 32 0.83 -8.36 -10.72
N TYR A 33 0.00 -8.89 -11.61
CA TYR A 33 -1.43 -8.61 -11.67
C TYR A 33 -2.18 -9.93 -11.49
N ASP A 34 -3.34 -9.89 -10.86
CA ASP A 34 -4.29 -10.99 -10.95
C ASP A 34 -4.84 -11.06 -12.40
N PRO A 35 -4.58 -12.14 -13.15
CA PRO A 35 -5.06 -12.26 -14.53
C PRO A 35 -6.58 -12.35 -14.66
N GLU A 36 -7.33 -12.65 -13.58
CA GLU A 36 -8.80 -12.65 -13.60
C GLU A 36 -9.35 -11.21 -13.65
N ILE A 37 -8.75 -10.30 -12.89
CA ILE A 37 -9.12 -8.88 -12.90
C ILE A 37 -8.49 -8.15 -14.08
N TRP A 38 -7.24 -8.47 -14.39
CA TRP A 38 -6.41 -7.79 -15.38
C TRP A 38 -5.85 -8.77 -16.42
N PRO A 39 -6.69 -9.31 -17.32
CA PRO A 39 -6.22 -10.15 -18.41
C PRO A 39 -5.31 -9.41 -19.42
N SER A 40 -5.36 -8.07 -19.46
CA SER A 40 -4.62 -7.24 -20.42
C SER A 40 -4.41 -5.82 -19.83
N PRO A 41 -3.65 -5.66 -18.73
CA PRO A 41 -3.58 -4.40 -17.99
C PRO A 41 -3.07 -3.23 -18.84
N LYS A 42 -2.15 -3.51 -19.76
CA LYS A 42 -1.53 -2.53 -20.68
C LYS A 42 -2.51 -1.92 -21.68
N GLU A 43 -3.62 -2.61 -21.97
CA GLU A 43 -4.69 -2.14 -22.81
C GLU A 43 -5.88 -1.65 -21.97
N GLN A 44 -6.20 -2.36 -20.87
CA GLN A 44 -7.35 -2.09 -20.02
C GLN A 44 -7.23 -0.78 -19.26
N LEU A 45 -6.10 -0.54 -18.58
CA LEU A 45 -5.91 0.64 -17.75
C LEU A 45 -5.90 1.95 -18.58
N PRO A 46 -5.20 2.02 -19.74
CA PRO A 46 -5.32 3.19 -20.61
C PRO A 46 -6.72 3.37 -21.16
N TYR A 47 -7.43 2.28 -21.52
CA TYR A 47 -8.82 2.37 -21.95
C TYR A 47 -9.73 2.98 -20.87
N TYR A 48 -9.61 2.55 -19.60
CA TYR A 48 -10.38 3.11 -18.49
C TYR A 48 -10.10 4.61 -18.32
N ARG A 49 -8.83 5.00 -18.38
CA ARG A 49 -8.44 6.40 -18.22
C ARG A 49 -8.91 7.26 -19.39
N ASP A 50 -8.67 6.83 -20.62
CA ASP A 50 -8.79 7.69 -21.80
C ASP A 50 -10.21 7.68 -22.37
N ALA A 51 -10.87 6.52 -22.38
CA ALA A 51 -12.23 6.38 -22.92
C ALA A 51 -13.33 6.56 -21.87
N LEU A 52 -13.09 6.12 -20.63
CA LEU A 52 -14.09 6.19 -19.56
C LEU A 52 -13.84 7.32 -18.55
N HIS A 53 -12.67 7.97 -18.62
CA HIS A 53 -12.25 8.98 -17.65
C HIS A 53 -12.18 8.47 -16.20
N VAL A 54 -11.93 7.16 -16.04
CA VAL A 54 -11.80 6.47 -14.74
C VAL A 54 -10.35 6.06 -14.52
N ARG A 55 -9.79 6.50 -13.40
CA ARG A 55 -8.44 6.14 -12.95
C ARG A 55 -8.46 4.87 -12.12
N PHE A 56 -7.31 4.23 -11.96
CA PHE A 56 -7.17 3.07 -11.09
C PHE A 56 -6.05 3.31 -10.07
N GLY A 57 -6.33 2.96 -8.82
CA GLY A 57 -5.32 2.81 -7.77
C GLY A 57 -5.46 1.46 -7.09
N GLY A 58 -4.35 0.90 -6.61
CA GLY A 58 -4.33 -0.44 -6.05
C GLY A 58 -3.71 -0.49 -4.66
N LEU A 59 -4.21 -1.41 -3.84
CA LEU A 59 -3.62 -1.69 -2.53
C LEU A 59 -2.19 -2.23 -2.65
N ARG A 60 -1.30 -1.83 -1.75
CA ARG A 60 0.01 -2.43 -1.54
C ARG A 60 0.22 -2.67 -0.05
N LYS A 61 1.07 -3.65 0.25
CA LYS A 61 1.50 -4.01 1.61
C LYS A 61 3.03 -3.87 1.71
N PRO A 62 3.60 -3.59 2.90
CA PRO A 62 5.04 -3.34 3.06
C PRO A 62 5.89 -4.63 3.00
N ARG A 63 5.25 -5.78 2.81
CA ARG A 63 5.87 -7.11 2.89
C ARG A 63 5.93 -7.81 1.57
N LEU A 64 6.82 -8.79 1.51
CA LEU A 64 6.97 -9.71 0.38
C LEU A 64 6.37 -11.09 0.70
N GLY A 65 5.77 -11.71 -0.30
CA GLY A 65 5.28 -13.08 -0.27
C GLY A 65 6.12 -14.04 -1.11
N ASN A 66 6.90 -13.57 -2.09
CA ASN A 66 7.71 -14.43 -2.95
C ASN A 66 9.00 -14.92 -2.26
N THR A 67 9.24 -16.24 -2.30
CA THR A 67 10.44 -16.84 -1.69
C THR A 67 11.76 -16.30 -2.22
N GLN A 68 11.88 -16.09 -3.53
CA GLN A 68 13.12 -15.59 -4.14
C GLN A 68 13.38 -14.14 -3.76
N LEU A 69 12.35 -13.29 -3.80
CA LEU A 69 12.49 -11.86 -3.46
C LEU A 69 12.78 -11.68 -1.97
N LEU A 70 12.16 -12.49 -1.10
CA LEU A 70 12.49 -12.52 0.33
C LEU A 70 13.95 -12.91 0.58
N ASN A 71 14.46 -13.93 -0.12
CA ASN A 71 15.85 -14.34 0.00
C ASN A 71 16.81 -13.25 -0.49
N GLU A 72 16.48 -12.57 -1.59
CA GLU A 72 17.25 -11.42 -2.10
C GLU A 72 17.29 -10.28 -1.05
N ALA A 73 16.11 -9.87 -0.56
CA ALA A 73 16.01 -8.78 0.40
C ALA A 73 16.75 -9.09 1.71
N ARG A 74 16.67 -10.33 2.20
CA ARG A 74 17.44 -10.80 3.38
C ARG A 74 18.94 -10.77 3.14
N ALA A 75 19.41 -11.27 2.00
CA ALA A 75 20.83 -11.27 1.66
C ALA A 75 21.41 -9.85 1.59
N LYS A 76 20.56 -8.85 1.27
CA LYS A 76 20.93 -7.43 1.24
C LYS A 76 20.68 -6.69 2.54
N GLY A 77 20.15 -7.35 3.58
CA GLY A 77 19.82 -6.72 4.86
C GLY A 77 18.65 -5.72 4.77
N TRP A 78 17.74 -5.92 3.82
CA TRP A 78 16.62 -5.01 3.55
C TRP A 78 15.35 -5.33 4.34
N MET A 79 15.37 -6.32 5.22
CA MET A 79 14.22 -6.65 6.06
C MET A 79 14.17 -5.73 7.27
N LEU A 80 12.97 -5.34 7.68
CA LEU A 80 12.76 -4.58 8.91
C LEU A 80 13.18 -5.45 10.13
N PRO A 81 13.96 -4.91 11.08
CA PRO A 81 14.53 -5.71 12.15
C PRO A 81 13.52 -5.93 13.28
N GLY A 82 13.32 -7.20 13.66
CA GLY A 82 12.62 -7.57 14.89
C GLY A 82 11.26 -8.24 14.66
N ALA A 83 10.61 -8.51 15.80
CA ALA A 83 9.28 -9.06 15.90
C ALA A 83 8.24 -7.97 15.57
N GLU A 84 7.77 -7.96 14.34
CA GLU A 84 6.83 -6.95 13.85
C GLU A 84 5.48 -7.04 14.59
N PRO A 85 4.88 -5.92 15.00
CA PRO A 85 3.61 -5.89 15.75
C PRO A 85 2.39 -6.18 14.87
N GLY A 86 2.56 -6.51 13.58
CA GLY A 86 1.46 -6.91 12.71
C GLY A 86 0.64 -7.95 13.46
N GLY A 87 -0.61 -7.62 13.76
CA GLY A 87 -1.37 -8.29 14.82
C GLY A 87 -1.43 -9.81 14.68
N LEU A 88 -1.95 -10.47 15.72
CA LEU A 88 -2.35 -11.87 15.65
C LEU A 88 -3.58 -11.99 14.75
N TYR A 89 -3.43 -11.80 13.44
CA TYR A 89 -4.48 -12.03 12.47
C TYR A 89 -4.02 -13.08 11.46
N PRO A 90 -4.64 -14.27 11.41
CA PRO A 90 -5.69 -14.72 12.31
C PRO A 90 -5.18 -14.95 13.76
N PRO A 91 -6.05 -14.84 14.79
CA PRO A 91 -5.72 -14.90 16.22
C PRO A 91 -4.87 -16.10 16.65
N ASP A 92 -4.97 -17.21 15.93
CA ASP A 92 -4.41 -18.50 16.32
C ASP A 92 -3.05 -18.82 15.64
N ALA A 93 -2.45 -17.88 14.90
CA ALA A 93 -1.24 -18.14 14.12
C ALA A 93 0.07 -18.19 14.95
N GLY A 94 0.04 -17.77 16.23
CA GLY A 94 1.20 -17.78 17.13
C GLY A 94 2.38 -16.89 16.70
N LYS A 95 2.26 -16.18 15.57
CA LYS A 95 3.21 -15.22 15.00
C LYS A 95 2.43 -14.11 14.29
N SER A 96 3.04 -12.92 14.18
CA SER A 96 2.56 -11.85 13.30
C SER A 96 2.41 -12.37 11.86
N TYR A 97 1.32 -12.02 11.17
CA TYR A 97 1.12 -12.43 9.78
C TYR A 97 2.23 -11.96 8.82
N ALA A 98 2.99 -10.94 9.19
CA ALA A 98 4.07 -10.37 8.38
C ALA A 98 5.48 -10.74 8.90
N TRP A 99 5.60 -11.73 9.77
CA TRP A 99 6.83 -12.07 10.48
C TRP A 99 8.06 -12.18 9.57
N HIS A 100 9.04 -11.27 9.75
CA HIS A 100 10.28 -11.18 8.96
C HIS A 100 10.07 -11.10 7.43
N ARG A 101 8.94 -10.53 7.00
CA ARG A 101 8.61 -10.32 5.58
C ARG A 101 8.47 -8.84 5.20
N ASN A 102 8.47 -7.92 6.16
CA ASN A 102 8.39 -6.47 5.92
C ASN A 102 9.72 -5.90 5.41
N ILE A 103 9.65 -5.06 4.38
CA ILE A 103 10.78 -4.30 3.85
C ILE A 103 11.10 -3.13 4.79
N ASN A 104 12.38 -2.94 5.08
CA ASN A 104 12.87 -1.76 5.78
C ASN A 104 13.01 -0.59 4.81
N PHE A 105 11.94 0.17 4.63
CA PHE A 105 11.95 1.34 3.75
C PHE A 105 12.90 2.46 4.21
N SER A 106 13.45 2.45 5.44
CA SER A 106 14.47 3.44 5.83
C SER A 106 15.78 3.29 5.03
N ILE A 107 16.03 2.13 4.43
CA ILE A 107 17.20 1.83 3.62
C ILE A 107 17.01 2.38 2.20
N PRO A 108 17.85 3.34 1.73
CA PRO A 108 17.70 3.96 0.40
C PRO A 108 17.69 2.96 -0.76
N GLU A 109 18.55 1.95 -0.72
CA GLU A 109 18.68 0.95 -1.76
C GLU A 109 17.43 0.06 -1.84
N ALA A 110 16.80 -0.24 -0.69
CA ALA A 110 15.54 -0.97 -0.65
C ALA A 110 14.40 -0.15 -1.28
N ARG A 111 14.35 1.16 -1.01
CA ARG A 111 13.38 2.08 -1.65
C ARG A 111 13.56 2.15 -3.16
N GLN A 112 14.81 2.31 -3.61
CA GLN A 112 15.11 2.37 -5.04
C GLN A 112 14.71 1.08 -5.75
N TRP A 113 15.04 -0.07 -5.16
CA TRP A 113 14.64 -1.37 -5.69
C TRP A 113 13.12 -1.52 -5.74
N TYR A 114 12.42 -1.17 -4.66
CA TYR A 114 10.95 -1.27 -4.59
C TYR A 114 10.29 -0.38 -5.65
N GLY A 115 10.73 0.88 -5.77
CA GLY A 115 10.26 1.80 -6.81
C GLY A 115 10.48 1.22 -8.21
N GLN A 116 11.66 0.67 -8.50
CA GLN A 116 11.92 0.02 -9.81
C GLN A 116 10.96 -1.14 -10.09
N LYS A 117 10.60 -1.94 -9.09
CA LYS A 117 9.60 -3.02 -9.24
C LYS A 117 8.21 -2.48 -9.59
N LEU A 118 7.82 -1.35 -9.00
CA LEU A 118 6.54 -0.70 -9.28
C LEU A 118 6.51 0.07 -10.62
N GLY A 119 7.65 0.33 -11.27
CA GLY A 119 7.71 1.22 -12.43
C GLY A 119 6.81 0.81 -13.59
N HIS A 120 6.66 -0.49 -13.81
CA HIS A 120 5.78 -1.01 -14.86
C HIS A 120 4.30 -0.66 -14.61
N TYR A 121 3.85 -0.60 -13.35
CA TYR A 121 2.48 -0.22 -13.02
C TYR A 121 2.15 1.21 -13.49
N LEU A 122 3.09 2.14 -13.33
CA LEU A 122 2.91 3.51 -13.82
C LEU A 122 2.89 3.58 -15.35
N ASP A 123 3.72 2.77 -16.02
CA ASP A 123 3.75 2.65 -17.48
C ASP A 123 2.42 2.06 -18.00
N ASP A 124 1.88 1.08 -17.29
CA ASP A 124 0.66 0.36 -17.64
C ASP A 124 -0.61 1.19 -17.34
N GLY A 125 -0.55 2.16 -16.43
CA GLY A 125 -1.62 3.14 -16.20
C GLY A 125 -2.20 3.18 -14.78
N VAL A 126 -1.54 2.55 -13.80
CA VAL A 126 -1.86 2.75 -12.37
C VAL A 126 -1.56 4.19 -11.99
N GLU A 127 -2.52 4.84 -11.32
CA GLU A 127 -2.47 6.28 -11.05
C GLU A 127 -2.00 6.61 -9.62
N PHE A 128 -2.22 5.70 -8.67
CA PHE A 128 -1.84 5.87 -7.26
C PHE A 128 -1.82 4.55 -6.49
N TRP A 129 -1.27 4.60 -5.27
CA TRP A 129 -1.19 3.47 -4.37
C TRP A 129 -2.01 3.68 -3.11
N TRP A 130 -2.67 2.63 -2.66
CA TRP A 130 -3.27 2.52 -1.35
C TRP A 130 -2.35 1.66 -0.47
N ASN A 131 -1.62 2.29 0.43
CA ASN A 131 -0.67 1.62 1.31
C ASN A 131 -1.34 1.24 2.61
N ASP A 132 -1.29 -0.06 2.92
CA ASP A 132 -1.97 -0.64 4.07
C ASP A 132 -1.04 -1.51 4.92
N GLU A 133 -1.41 -1.73 6.18
CA GLU A 133 -0.72 -2.59 7.15
C GLU A 133 0.77 -2.25 7.36
N GLY A 134 1.10 -0.97 7.25
CA GLY A 134 2.43 -0.40 7.43
C GLY A 134 2.77 0.03 8.86
N GLU A 135 1.95 -0.30 9.86
CA GLU A 135 2.21 0.00 11.29
C GLU A 135 3.31 -0.89 11.90
N THR A 136 4.32 -1.22 11.10
CA THR A 136 5.44 -2.12 11.38
C THR A 136 6.60 -1.37 12.04
N ASP A 137 6.83 -0.13 11.60
CA ASP A 137 7.74 0.84 12.21
C ASP A 137 7.20 2.27 12.04
N TYR A 138 7.56 3.17 12.96
CA TYR A 138 7.07 4.55 13.01
C TYR A 138 7.22 5.33 11.69
N PHE A 139 8.27 5.07 10.90
CA PHE A 139 8.53 5.78 9.65
C PHE A 139 8.23 4.96 8.39
N THR A 140 7.63 3.77 8.51
CA THR A 140 7.35 2.89 7.36
C THR A 140 6.56 3.63 6.29
N PHE A 141 5.39 4.20 6.62
CA PHE A 141 4.57 4.93 5.66
C PHE A 141 5.31 6.13 5.06
N HIS A 142 6.10 6.87 5.84
CA HIS A 142 6.87 8.00 5.30
C HIS A 142 7.84 7.55 4.22
N TRP A 143 8.68 6.56 4.51
CA TRP A 143 9.73 6.12 3.60
C TRP A 143 9.20 5.30 2.42
N TRP A 144 8.10 4.59 2.62
CA TRP A 144 7.41 3.89 1.55
C TRP A 144 6.82 4.88 0.53
N ASN A 145 6.17 5.95 1.00
CA ASN A 145 5.72 7.04 0.13
C ASN A 145 6.88 7.71 -0.60
N VAL A 146 8.05 7.86 0.02
CA VAL A 146 9.25 8.39 -0.65
C VAL A 146 9.66 7.47 -1.81
N ALA A 147 9.62 6.14 -1.65
CA ALA A 147 9.96 5.20 -2.72
C ALA A 147 9.03 5.36 -3.94
N GLU A 148 7.74 5.48 -3.70
CA GLU A 148 6.71 5.64 -4.74
C GLU A 148 6.76 7.05 -5.38
N TYR A 149 6.98 8.07 -4.56
CA TYR A 149 7.12 9.46 -5.01
C TYR A 149 8.33 9.63 -5.92
N ASP A 150 9.50 9.12 -5.50
CA ASP A 150 10.75 9.22 -6.25
C ASP A 150 10.66 8.48 -7.58
N LEU A 151 10.03 7.29 -7.59
CA LEU A 151 9.70 6.57 -8.82
C LEU A 151 8.87 7.44 -9.76
N LEU A 152 7.75 7.99 -9.27
CA LEU A 152 6.87 8.81 -10.10
C LEU A 152 7.60 10.06 -10.62
N ARG A 153 8.44 10.72 -9.80
CA ARG A 153 9.24 11.87 -10.25
C ARG A 153 10.21 11.48 -11.36
N ALA A 154 10.82 10.30 -11.27
CA ALA A 154 11.77 9.82 -12.26
C ALA A 154 11.10 9.52 -13.61
N GLN A 155 9.91 8.92 -13.62
CA GLN A 155 9.19 8.59 -14.86
C GLN A 155 8.37 9.77 -15.41
N ASN A 156 7.73 10.57 -14.55
CA ASN A 156 6.91 11.70 -14.96
C ASN A 156 6.97 12.86 -13.95
N PRO A 157 7.91 13.81 -14.12
CA PRO A 157 8.10 14.92 -13.19
C PRO A 157 6.94 15.95 -13.19
N THR A 158 5.99 15.86 -14.13
CA THR A 158 4.85 16.78 -14.23
C THR A 158 3.56 16.25 -13.62
N LYS A 159 3.44 14.92 -13.49
CA LYS A 159 2.29 14.28 -12.83
C LYS A 159 2.26 14.72 -11.35
N ARG A 160 1.12 14.67 -10.67
CA ARG A 160 1.08 14.88 -9.21
C ARG A 160 1.09 13.52 -8.53
N PHE A 161 1.87 13.39 -7.46
CA PHE A 161 1.83 12.20 -6.63
C PHE A 161 0.57 12.20 -5.77
N TYR A 162 0.00 11.01 -5.60
CA TYR A 162 -1.10 10.75 -4.68
C TYR A 162 -0.93 9.34 -4.10
N SER A 163 -1.24 9.20 -2.82
CA SER A 163 -1.32 7.92 -2.13
C SER A 163 -2.36 7.99 -1.03
N LEU A 164 -2.94 6.84 -0.69
CA LEU A 164 -3.85 6.65 0.44
C LEU A 164 -3.16 5.76 1.47
N ASN A 165 -3.10 6.15 2.75
CA ASN A 165 -2.23 5.51 3.75
C ASN A 165 -2.96 5.28 5.08
N ARG A 166 -2.71 4.14 5.75
CA ARG A 166 -3.48 3.81 6.97
C ARG A 166 -3.04 4.63 8.17
N ALA A 167 -1.75 4.93 8.24
CA ALA A 167 -1.17 5.75 9.28
C ALA A 167 -0.42 6.94 8.71
N TRP A 168 -0.09 7.86 9.60
CA TRP A 168 0.51 9.14 9.29
C TRP A 168 1.69 9.43 10.19
N SER A 169 2.73 10.00 9.60
CA SER A 169 3.87 10.55 10.32
C SER A 169 4.15 11.97 9.82
N PRO A 170 4.65 12.87 10.69
CA PRO A 170 5.02 14.22 10.28
C PRO A 170 5.92 14.23 9.04
N GLY A 171 5.63 15.13 8.11
CA GLY A 171 6.37 15.26 6.84
C GLY A 171 5.73 14.52 5.66
N MET A 172 4.75 13.64 5.86
CA MET A 172 4.01 13.02 4.75
C MET A 172 3.20 14.04 3.92
N ALA A 173 2.77 15.16 4.53
CA ALA A 173 2.01 16.22 3.86
C ALA A 173 2.70 16.82 2.63
N ARG A 174 4.04 16.82 2.60
CA ARG A 174 4.80 17.36 1.46
C ARG A 174 4.81 16.43 0.24
N LEU A 175 4.42 15.16 0.40
CA LEU A 175 4.53 14.15 -0.63
C LEU A 175 3.25 14.08 -1.49
N GLY A 176 2.10 14.49 -0.96
CA GLY A 176 0.78 14.25 -1.58
C GLY A 176 0.05 13.04 -0.98
N ALA A 177 0.43 12.63 0.23
CA ALA A 177 -0.18 11.54 0.96
C ALA A 177 -1.51 11.94 1.63
N THR A 178 -2.52 11.10 1.45
CA THR A 178 -3.79 11.12 2.20
C THR A 178 -3.76 10.01 3.24
N VAL A 179 -4.41 10.25 4.38
CA VAL A 179 -4.64 9.23 5.42
C VAL A 179 -6.12 8.89 5.51
N TRP A 180 -6.49 7.64 5.81
CA TRP A 180 -7.88 7.31 6.19
C TRP A 180 -7.98 6.85 7.64
N THR A 181 -9.20 6.80 8.18
CA THR A 181 -9.43 6.49 9.59
C THR A 181 -9.20 5.02 9.98
N GLY A 182 -8.72 4.19 9.06
CA GLY A 182 -8.59 2.74 9.28
C GLY A 182 -9.93 2.03 9.33
N ASP A 183 -9.86 0.77 9.76
CA ASP A 183 -10.96 -0.18 9.82
C ASP A 183 -11.95 0.22 10.92
N ILE A 184 -12.91 1.08 10.59
CA ILE A 184 -13.95 1.56 11.51
C ILE A 184 -15.21 0.69 11.43
N ASP A 185 -15.82 0.38 12.57
CA ASP A 185 -17.04 -0.43 12.58
C ASP A 185 -18.20 0.31 11.87
N PRO A 186 -19.04 -0.41 11.09
CA PRO A 186 -20.19 0.15 10.38
C PRO A 186 -21.38 0.42 11.32
N THR A 187 -21.18 1.27 12.33
CA THR A 187 -22.20 1.62 13.33
C THR A 187 -22.40 3.13 13.43
N TRP A 188 -23.60 3.53 13.86
CA TRP A 188 -23.92 4.94 14.11
C TRP A 188 -23.00 5.60 15.14
N GLU A 189 -22.53 4.82 16.12
CA GLU A 189 -21.60 5.30 17.15
C GLU A 189 -20.26 5.70 16.52
N PHE A 190 -19.71 4.87 15.63
CA PHE A 190 -18.45 5.18 14.95
C PHE A 190 -18.64 6.33 13.95
N LEU A 191 -19.76 6.37 13.22
CA LEU A 191 -20.08 7.52 12.35
C LEU A 191 -20.12 8.84 13.13
N GLN A 192 -20.68 8.85 14.34
CA GLN A 192 -20.72 10.05 15.19
C GLN A 192 -19.31 10.51 15.60
N LYS A 193 -18.35 9.59 15.73
CA LYS A 193 -16.95 9.88 16.12
C LYS A 193 -16.10 10.35 14.93
N THR A 194 -16.41 9.90 13.71
CA THR A 194 -15.59 10.14 12.51
C THR A 194 -15.20 11.62 12.29
N PRO A 195 -16.12 12.62 12.38
CA PRO A 195 -15.74 14.02 12.18
C PRO A 195 -14.68 14.53 13.16
N GLY A 196 -14.75 14.10 14.42
CA GLY A 196 -13.76 14.45 15.45
C GLY A 196 -12.40 13.80 15.19
N THR A 197 -12.40 12.53 14.76
CA THR A 197 -11.18 11.83 14.36
C THR A 197 -10.50 12.51 13.16
N MET A 198 -11.28 12.88 12.14
CA MET A 198 -10.75 13.59 10.96
C MET A 198 -10.18 14.97 11.31
N LEU A 199 -10.84 15.71 12.21
CA LEU A 199 -10.34 17.01 12.68
C LEU A 199 -9.00 16.85 13.42
N ASN A 200 -8.86 15.83 14.27
CA ASN A 200 -7.60 15.55 14.97
C ASN A 200 -6.46 15.25 13.98
N TRP A 201 -6.72 14.47 12.93
CA TRP A 201 -5.75 14.22 11.86
C TRP A 201 -5.33 15.51 11.14
N ALA A 202 -6.30 16.35 10.79
CA ALA A 202 -6.03 17.63 10.15
C ALA A 202 -5.17 18.56 11.03
N LEU A 203 -5.48 18.63 12.32
CA LEU A 203 -4.69 19.41 13.30
C LEU A 203 -3.29 18.82 13.54
N ALA A 204 -3.13 17.50 13.37
CA ALA A 204 -1.83 16.82 13.38
C ALA A 204 -1.03 16.99 12.07
N GLY A 205 -1.55 17.80 11.13
CA GLY A 205 -0.85 18.18 9.91
C GLY A 205 -1.13 17.29 8.71
N ALA A 206 -2.13 16.39 8.75
CA ALA A 206 -2.61 15.63 7.60
C ALA A 206 -3.65 16.45 6.82
N PRO A 207 -3.30 17.14 5.71
CA PRO A 207 -4.22 18.05 5.04
C PRO A 207 -5.35 17.33 4.30
N TYR A 208 -5.15 16.05 3.98
CA TYR A 208 -6.13 15.21 3.31
C TYR A 208 -6.40 13.98 4.18
N VAL A 209 -7.63 13.90 4.67
CA VAL A 209 -8.12 12.82 5.53
C VAL A 209 -9.41 12.27 4.93
N ALA A 210 -9.54 10.95 4.90
CA ALA A 210 -10.72 10.23 4.42
C ALA A 210 -11.23 9.24 5.49
N CYS A 211 -12.38 8.64 5.22
CA CYS A 211 -12.93 7.51 5.98
C CYS A 211 -13.67 6.58 5.03
N ASP A 212 -13.86 5.34 5.46
CA ASP A 212 -14.69 4.39 4.72
C ASP A 212 -16.16 4.79 4.85
N ILE A 213 -16.77 5.18 3.72
CA ILE A 213 -18.16 5.61 3.68
C ILE A 213 -19.04 4.38 3.91
N GLY A 214 -19.64 4.30 5.09
CA GLY A 214 -20.46 3.16 5.52
C GLY A 214 -19.78 2.24 6.54
N GLY A 215 -18.50 2.45 6.84
CA GLY A 215 -17.69 1.58 7.71
C GLY A 215 -17.11 0.36 6.99
N PHE A 216 -16.32 -0.44 7.72
CA PHE A 216 -15.52 -1.56 7.18
C PHE A 216 -15.55 -2.82 8.08
N THR A 217 -14.73 -2.85 9.12
CA THR A 217 -14.33 -3.99 10.00
C THR A 217 -13.24 -4.90 9.43
#